data_AF-A0A964HHN1-F1
#
_entry.id   AF-A0A964HHN1-F1
#
_cell.length_a   1.000
_cell.length_b   1.000
_cell.length_c   1.000
_cell.angle_alpha   90.00
_cell.angle_beta   90.00
_cell.angle_gamma   90.00
#
_symmetry.space_group_name_H-M   'P 1'
#
loop_
_entity.id
_entity.type
_entity.pdbx_description
1 polymer ?
#
loop_
_entity_poly.entity_id
_entity_poly.type
_entity_poly.pdbx_seq_one_letter_code
_entity_poly.pdbx_strand_id
1 'polypeptide(L)'
;MADKGFRERRVITTTEVASATGINRMTLSKIANHPGYSTVTDNLNRLCNYFECPLGQLAEHIPDLSPSNGANSDKDAPKVP
;
A
#
# COMPACT_ATOMS: atom_id res chain seq x y z
N MET A 1 -6.91 -1.62 4.25
CA MET A 1 -7.74 -0.44 4.61
C MET A 1 -9.23 -0.71 4.42
N ALA A 2 -9.64 -1.20 3.24
CA ALA A 2 -11.04 -1.49 2.93
C ALA A 2 -11.70 -2.45 3.95
N ASP A 3 -11.04 -3.56 4.29
CA ASP A 3 -11.60 -4.57 5.20
C ASP A 3 -11.91 -4.02 6.60
N LYS A 4 -10.99 -3.24 7.16
CA LYS A 4 -11.21 -2.56 8.46
C LYS A 4 -12.32 -1.53 8.35
N GLY A 5 -12.34 -0.72 7.28
CA GLY A 5 -13.40 0.27 7.06
C GLY A 5 -14.78 -0.35 6.87
N PHE A 6 -14.85 -1.51 6.21
CA PHE A 6 -16.08 -2.27 6.06
C PHE A 6 -16.58 -2.81 7.41
N ARG A 7 -15.69 -3.43 8.21
CA ARG A 7 -16.00 -3.92 9.56
C ARG A 7 -16.51 -2.81 10.48
N GLU A 8 -15.87 -1.64 10.43
CA GLU A 8 -16.20 -0.50 11.28
C GLU A 8 -17.27 0.44 10.69
N ARG A 9 -17.79 0.13 9.50
CA ARG A 9 -18.76 0.94 8.75
C ARG A 9 -18.34 2.41 8.59
N ARG A 10 -17.05 2.65 8.35
CA ARG A 10 -16.49 3.99 8.16
C ARG A 10 -15.29 3.95 7.22
N VAL A 11 -14.97 5.10 6.63
CA VAL A 11 -13.75 5.22 5.81
C VAL A 11 -12.54 5.34 6.72
N ILE A 12 -11.58 4.43 6.55
CA ILE A 12 -10.26 4.52 7.17
C ILE A 12 -9.37 5.38 6.27
N THR A 13 -8.87 6.50 6.80
CA THR A 13 -8.03 7.42 6.03
C THR A 13 -6.54 7.18 6.31
N THR A 14 -5.67 7.45 5.34
CA THR A 14 -4.20 7.39 5.54
C THR A 14 -3.73 8.28 6.70
N THR A 15 -4.41 9.40 6.94
CA THR A 15 -4.18 10.29 8.08
C THR A 15 -4.37 9.58 9.42
N GLU A 16 -5.45 8.83 9.56
CA GLU A 16 -5.74 8.08 10.77
C GLU A 16 -4.72 6.96 10.98
N VAL A 17 -4.40 6.22 9.93
CA VAL A 17 -3.39 5.15 10.00
C VAL A 17 -2.04 5.74 10.43
N ALA A 18 -1.64 6.88 9.88
CA ALA A 18 -0.41 7.58 10.30
C ALA A 18 -0.44 7.94 11.79
N SER A 19 -1.57 8.48 12.27
CA SER A 19 -1.75 8.86 13.66
C SER A 19 -1.70 7.66 14.61
N ALA A 20 -2.33 6.54 14.21
CA ALA A 20 -2.43 5.35 15.06
C ALA A 20 -1.16 4.50 15.07
N THR A 21 -0.44 4.43 13.94
CA THR A 21 0.78 3.62 13.79
C THR A 21 2.06 4.40 14.07
N GLY A 22 2.00 5.73 14.07
CA GLY A 22 3.17 6.60 14.11
C GLY A 22 4.01 6.56 12.83
N ILE A 23 3.53 5.94 11.75
CA ILE A 23 4.21 5.91 10.46
C ILE A 23 3.92 7.21 9.71
N ASN A 24 4.96 7.78 9.09
CA ASN A 24 4.81 9.00 8.28
C ASN A 24 3.82 8.79 7.12
N ARG A 25 2.91 9.74 6.90
CA ARG A 25 1.92 9.71 5.79
C ARG A 25 2.58 9.52 4.43
N MET A 26 3.74 10.12 4.19
CA MET A 26 4.48 9.98 2.93
C MET A 26 4.99 8.54 2.76
N THR A 27 5.43 7.90 3.84
CA THR A 27 5.84 6.49 3.85
C THR A 27 4.63 5.58 3.59
N LEU A 28 3.49 5.83 4.25
CA LEU A 28 2.26 5.08 3.97
C LEU A 28 1.79 5.22 2.53
N SER A 29 1.88 6.44 1.96
CA SER A 29 1.55 6.68 0.56
C SER A 29 2.47 5.88 -0.38
N LYS A 30 3.77 5.81 -0.07
CA LYS A 30 4.73 5.00 -0.83
C LYS A 30 4.42 3.52 -0.75
N ILE A 31 4.18 3.01 0.46
CA ILE A 31 3.80 1.60 0.68
C ILE A 31 2.52 1.25 -0.09
N ALA A 32 1.51 2.12 -0.07
CA ALA A 32 0.21 1.84 -0.69
C ALA A 32 0.20 1.97 -2.22
N ASN A 33 1.00 2.88 -2.78
CA ASN A 33 0.90 3.25 -4.20
C ASN A 33 2.12 2.87 -5.05
N HIS A 34 3.23 2.44 -4.44
CA HIS A 34 4.45 2.06 -5.17
C HIS A 34 4.83 0.61 -4.86
N PRO A 35 4.40 -0.35 -5.71
CA PRO A 35 4.85 -1.73 -5.63
C PRO A 35 6.38 -1.83 -5.61
N GLY A 36 6.92 -2.71 -4.76
CA GLY A 36 8.37 -2.86 -4.61
C GLY A 36 9.05 -1.77 -3.77
N TYR A 37 8.29 -0.84 -3.17
CA TYR A 37 8.87 0.11 -2.21
C TYR A 37 9.50 -0.62 -1.02
N SER A 38 10.79 -0.37 -0.80
CA SER A 38 11.51 -0.91 0.36
C SER A 38 11.01 -0.24 1.63
N THR A 39 10.54 -1.06 2.57
CA THR A 39 10.10 -0.67 3.91
C THR A 39 10.77 -1.55 4.95
N VAL A 40 10.71 -1.14 6.21
CA VAL A 40 11.26 -1.92 7.33
C VAL A 40 10.18 -2.81 7.96
N THR A 41 10.61 -3.91 8.57
CA THR A 41 9.71 -4.86 9.26
C THR A 41 8.92 -4.23 10.40
N ASP A 42 9.44 -3.19 11.06
CA ASP A 42 8.71 -2.44 12.09
C ASP A 42 7.44 -1.77 11.54
N ASN A 43 7.50 -1.21 10.32
CA ASN A 43 6.31 -0.64 9.66
C ASN A 43 5.26 -1.71 9.40
N LEU A 44 5.69 -2.89 8.93
CA LEU A 44 4.79 -4.03 8.69
C LEU A 44 4.14 -4.49 9.99
N ASN A 45 4.92 -4.65 11.06
CA ASN A 45 4.43 -5.04 12.39
C ASN A 45 3.36 -4.06 12.92
N ARG A 46 3.63 -2.75 12.85
CA ARG A 46 2.67 -1.71 13.28
C ARG A 46 1.38 -1.74 12.46
N LEU A 47 1.48 -1.97 11.15
CA LEU A 47 0.31 -2.10 10.29
C LEU A 47 -0.48 -3.39 10.61
N CYS A 48 0.20 -4.51 10.86
CA CYS A 48 -0.45 -5.76 11.31
C CYS A 48 -1.23 -5.51 12.60
N ASN A 49 -0.63 -4.84 13.58
CA ASN A 49 -1.28 -4.50 14.84
C ASN A 49 -2.48 -3.57 14.64
N TYR A 50 -2.35 -2.55 13.78
CA TYR A 50 -3.44 -1.64 13.52
C TYR A 50 -4.60 -2.29 12.75
N PHE A 51 -4.33 -3.12 11.74
CA PHE A 51 -5.38 -3.78 10.96
C PHE A 51 -5.89 -5.09 11.59
N GLU A 52 -5.21 -5.55 12.64
CA GLU A 52 -5.45 -6.83 13.32
C GLU A 52 -5.43 -7.99 12.32
N CYS A 53 -4.39 -8.03 11.49
CA CYS A 53 -4.25 -9.00 10.41
C CYS A 53 -2.86 -9.66 10.38
N PRO A 54 -2.75 -10.88 9.82
CA PRO A 54 -1.46 -11.53 9.62
C PRO A 54 -0.66 -10.83 8.51
N LEU A 55 0.68 -10.94 8.58
CA LEU A 55 1.61 -10.29 7.63
C LEU A 55 1.31 -10.63 6.16
N GLY A 56 0.88 -11.87 5.87
CA GLY A 56 0.55 -12.30 4.51
C GLY A 56 -0.63 -11.54 3.87
N GLN A 57 -1.45 -10.83 4.66
CA GLN A 57 -2.48 -9.93 4.13
C GLN A 57 -1.95 -8.52 3.80
N LEU A 58 -0.73 -8.18 4.23
CA LEU A 58 -0.08 -6.89 3.94
C LEU A 58 1.02 -7.00 2.90
N ALA A 59 1.77 -8.10 2.89
CA ALA A 59 2.91 -8.30 2.01
C ALA A 59 2.96 -9.74 1.52
N GLU A 60 3.33 -9.90 0.25
CA GLU A 60 3.62 -11.18 -0.37
C GLU A 60 4.99 -11.17 -1.01
N HIS A 61 5.63 -12.34 -1.07
CA HIS A 61 6.86 -12.52 -1.81
C HIS A 61 6.55 -12.77 -3.28
N ILE A 62 6.96 -11.85 -4.14
CA ILE A 62 6.93 -12.04 -5.59
C ILE A 62 8.28 -12.61 -6.02
N PRO A 63 8.35 -13.84 -6.55
CA PRO A 63 9.61 -14.40 -7.03
C PRO A 63 10.15 -13.62 -8.23
N ASP A 64 11.46 -13.37 -8.24
CA ASP A 64 12.18 -12.75 -9.36
C ASP A 64 12.24 -13.72 -10.55
N LEU A 65 11.18 -13.76 -11.35
CA LEU A 65 11.22 -14.38 -12.68
C LEU A 65 11.82 -13.37 -13.65
N SER A 66 12.99 -13.66 -14.22
CA SER A 66 13.52 -12.91 -15.37
C SER A 66 13.71 -13.83 -16.58
N PRO A 67 13.49 -13.36 -17.83
CA PRO A 67 13.44 -11.95 -18.25
C PRO A 67 12.26 -11.51 -19.16
N SER A 68 11.99 -10.20 -19.11
CA SER A 68 11.51 -9.29 -20.17
C SER A 68 10.27 -9.64 -21.03
N ASN A 69 9.20 -8.86 -20.89
CA ASN A 69 8.52 -8.31 -22.07
C ASN A 69 7.84 -6.97 -21.74
N GLY A 70 8.29 -5.91 -22.41
CA GLY A 70 7.68 -4.59 -22.32
C GLY A 70 6.45 -4.45 -23.21
N ALA A 71 5.50 -3.62 -22.76
CA ALA A 71 4.48 -2.85 -23.48
C ALA A 71 3.40 -2.50 -22.44
N ASN A 72 2.90 -1.28 -22.26
CA ASN A 72 2.96 -0.10 -23.11
C ASN A 72 2.68 1.13 -22.23
N SER A 73 3.31 2.23 -22.61
CA SER A 73 2.92 3.60 -22.31
C SER A 73 1.47 3.89 -22.69
N ASP A 74 0.66 4.31 -21.71
CA ASP A 74 -0.53 5.13 -21.94
C ASP A 74 -0.29 6.52 -21.32
N LYS A 75 0.59 7.27 -21.99
CA LYS A 75 0.61 8.73 -21.95
C LYS A 75 0.01 9.19 -23.26
N ASP A 76 -1.32 9.17 -23.40
CA ASP A 76 -2.03 9.96 -24.40
C ASP A 76 -3.50 10.10 -24.00
N ALA A 77 -3.75 10.93 -22.98
CA ALA A 77 -5.07 11.53 -22.85
C ALA A 77 -5.10 12.77 -23.77
N PRO A 78 -5.97 12.81 -24.81
CA PRO A 78 -6.03 13.95 -25.71
C PRO A 78 -6.46 15.19 -24.93
N LYS A 79 -5.66 16.26 -25.05
CA LYS A 79 -6.10 17.60 -24.68
C LYS A 79 -7.21 17.98 -25.66
N VAL A 80 -8.45 17.87 -25.21
CA VAL A 80 -9.64 18.38 -25.90
C VAL A 80 -9.50 19.90 -26.13
N PRO A 81 -10.02 20.41 -27.26
CA PRO A 81 -9.80 21.79 -27.71
C PRO A 81 -10.38 22.84 -26.76
#